data_AF-A0A938LSB0-F1
#
_entry.id   AF-A0A938LSB0-F1
#
_cell.length_a   1.000
_cell.length_b   1.000
_cell.length_c   1.000
_cell.angle_alpha   90.00
_cell.angle_beta   90.00
_cell.angle_gamma   90.00
#
_symmetry.space_group_name_H-M   'P 1'
#
loop_
_entity.id
_entity.type
_entity.pdbx_description
1 polymer ?
#
loop_
_entity_poly.entity_id
_entity_poly.type
_entity_poly.pdbx_seq_one_letter_code
_entity_poly.pdbx_strand_id
1 'polypeptide(L)'
;MSNVESIPRDTTPEAFHKQIEILRRLGLSGRAAMTFELSDNLRAFVAAGVRHRHPCRDDRTVEREVIRLMIGDDLFRKAYGKGPTTP
;
A
#
# COMPACT_ATOMS: atom_id res chain seq x y z
N MET A 1 -30.41 0.80 -20.29
CA MET A 1 -29.99 2.15 -19.86
C MET A 1 -28.50 2.12 -19.67
N SER A 2 -27.76 2.74 -20.57
CA SER A 2 -26.29 2.74 -20.63
C SER A 2 -25.69 3.55 -19.48
N ASN A 3 -24.98 2.90 -18.56
CA ASN A 3 -24.07 3.58 -17.63
C ASN A 3 -22.96 4.22 -18.47
N VAL A 4 -23.07 5.52 -18.72
CA VAL A 4 -21.95 6.30 -19.25
C VAL A 4 -20.86 6.26 -18.18
N GLU A 5 -19.75 5.58 -18.46
CA GLU A 5 -18.52 5.63 -17.66
C GLU A 5 -18.19 7.10 -17.39
N SER A 6 -18.26 7.52 -16.13
CA SER A 6 -17.99 8.92 -15.77
C SER A 6 -16.49 9.18 -15.86
N ILE A 7 -16.05 9.71 -16.99
CA ILE A 7 -14.67 10.18 -17.17
C ILE A 7 -14.39 11.27 -16.13
N PRO A 8 -13.27 11.19 -15.36
CA PRO A 8 -12.90 12.24 -14.42
C PRO A 8 -12.78 13.62 -15.09
N ARG A 9 -13.21 14.68 -14.40
CA ARG A 9 -13.26 16.05 -14.98
C ARG A 9 -11.90 16.64 -15.33
N ASP A 10 -10.84 16.14 -14.72
CA ASP A 10 -9.44 16.53 -14.92
C ASP A 10 -8.71 15.65 -15.97
N THR A 11 -9.42 14.70 -16.59
CA THR A 11 -8.84 13.73 -17.53
C THR A 11 -9.53 13.87 -18.89
N THR A 12 -8.75 14.02 -19.97
CA THR A 12 -9.33 14.06 -21.32
C THR A 12 -9.93 12.70 -21.69
N PRO A 13 -10.98 12.66 -22.52
CA PRO A 13 -11.56 11.38 -22.95
C PRO A 13 -10.55 10.45 -23.63
N GLU A 14 -9.62 11.01 -24.39
CA GLU A 14 -8.54 10.27 -25.03
C GLU A 14 -7.60 9.62 -24.00
N ALA A 15 -7.16 10.37 -22.99
CA ALA A 15 -6.29 9.86 -21.92
C ALA A 15 -6.99 8.75 -21.13
N PHE A 16 -8.27 8.93 -20.80
CA PHE A 16 -9.06 7.92 -20.11
C PHE A 16 -9.17 6.62 -20.92
N HIS A 17 -9.56 6.71 -22.19
CA HIS A 17 -9.64 5.53 -23.05
C HIS A 17 -8.29 4.84 -23.21
N LYS A 18 -7.19 5.61 -23.32
CA LYS A 18 -5.85 5.04 -23.42
C LYS A 18 -5.43 4.31 -22.15
N GLN A 19 -5.73 4.87 -20.99
CA GLN A 19 -5.48 4.23 -19.70
C GLN A 19 -6.22 2.90 -19.62
N ILE A 20 -7.52 2.86 -19.97
CA ILE A 20 -8.31 1.64 -19.96
C ILE A 20 -7.78 0.60 -20.94
N GLU A 21 -7.40 1.01 -22.16
CA GLU A 21 -6.75 0.14 -23.16
C GLU A 21 -5.50 -0.53 -22.58
N ILE A 22 -4.61 0.24 -21.95
CA ILE A 22 -3.37 -0.25 -21.34
C ILE A 22 -3.68 -1.21 -20.18
N LEU A 23 -4.58 -0.82 -19.26
CA LEU A 23 -4.96 -1.64 -18.11
C LEU A 23 -5.62 -2.98 -18.48
N ARG A 24 -6.28 -3.04 -19.65
CA ARG A 24 -6.83 -4.29 -20.20
C ARG A 24 -5.73 -5.17 -20.82
N ARG A 25 -4.71 -4.57 -21.44
CA ARG A 25 -3.60 -5.31 -22.07
C ARG A 25 -2.61 -5.93 -21.09
N LEU A 26 -2.54 -5.46 -19.84
CA LEU A 26 -1.63 -6.00 -18.83
C LEU A 26 -1.87 -7.48 -18.48
N GLY A 27 -3.09 -7.99 -18.69
CA GLY A 27 -3.47 -9.35 -18.30
C GLY A 27 -3.37 -9.60 -16.79
N LEU A 28 -3.53 -10.86 -16.37
CA LEU A 28 -3.48 -11.23 -14.95
C LEU A 28 -2.08 -11.06 -14.37
N SER A 29 -1.03 -11.48 -15.08
CA SER A 29 0.34 -11.40 -14.61
C SER A 29 0.83 -9.96 -14.43
N GLY A 30 0.52 -9.05 -15.36
CA GLY A 30 0.86 -7.63 -15.22
C GLY A 30 0.12 -6.97 -14.05
N ARG A 31 -1.14 -7.34 -13.82
CA ARG A 31 -1.91 -6.88 -12.65
C ARG A 31 -1.35 -7.42 -11.34
N ALA A 32 -0.90 -8.67 -11.30
CA ALA A 32 -0.25 -9.25 -10.13
C ALA A 32 1.07 -8.53 -9.82
N ALA A 33 1.90 -8.26 -10.83
CA ALA A 33 3.13 -7.51 -10.68
C ALA A 33 2.88 -6.11 -10.09
N MET A 34 1.92 -5.35 -10.64
CA MET A 34 1.53 -4.04 -10.09
C MET A 34 1.01 -4.14 -8.64
N THR A 35 0.30 -5.21 -8.30
CA THR A 35 -0.20 -5.43 -6.93
C THR A 35 0.95 -5.64 -5.94
N PHE A 36 1.95 -6.42 -6.32
CA PHE A 36 3.14 -6.63 -5.49
C PHE A 36 3.95 -5.35 -5.34
N GLU A 37 4.18 -4.62 -6.42
CA GLU A 37 4.87 -3.32 -6.39
C GLU A 37 4.14 -2.32 -5.49
N LEU A 38 2.81 -2.22 -5.62
CA LEU A 38 1.99 -1.38 -4.74
C LEU A 38 2.13 -1.79 -3.27
N SER A 39 2.15 -3.10 -2.99
CA SER A 39 2.31 -3.61 -1.63
C SER A 39 3.68 -3.22 -1.04
N ASP A 40 4.75 -3.31 -1.83
CA ASP A 40 6.10 -2.92 -1.42
C ASP A 40 6.19 -1.41 -1.15
N ASN A 41 5.62 -0.61 -2.05
CA ASN A 41 5.53 0.84 -1.88
C ASN A 41 4.76 1.23 -0.60
N LEU A 42 3.63 0.56 -0.32
CA LEU A 42 2.85 0.82 0.89
C LEU A 42 3.67 0.52 2.15
N ARG A 43 4.41 -0.60 2.20
CA ARG A 43 5.31 -0.91 3.33
C ARG A 43 6.39 0.14 3.51
N ALA A 44 6.98 0.62 2.42
CA ALA A 44 7.98 1.68 2.45
C ALA A 44 7.41 3.01 3.00
N PHE A 45 6.21 3.41 2.56
CA PHE A 45 5.53 4.61 3.07
C PHE A 45 5.22 4.51 4.57
N VAL A 46 4.71 3.35 5.03
CA VAL A 46 4.44 3.14 6.45
C VAL A 46 5.73 3.21 7.26
N ALA A 47 6.82 2.58 6.80
CA ALA A 47 8.12 2.63 7.45
C ALA A 47 8.67 4.07 7.53
N ALA A 48 8.56 4.85 6.45
CA ALA A 48 8.93 6.27 6.44
C ALA A 48 8.11 7.07 7.46
N GLY A 49 6.80 6.84 7.54
CA GLY A 49 5.93 7.46 8.53
C GLY A 49 6.29 7.11 9.98
N VAL A 50 6.66 5.85 10.25
CA VAL A 50 7.13 5.41 11.58
C VAL A 50 8.45 6.12 11.94
N ARG A 51 9.43 6.15 11.04
CA ARG A 51 10.71 6.85 11.25
C ARG A 51 10.51 8.34 11.47
N HIS A 52 9.61 8.96 10.71
CA HIS A 52 9.29 10.38 10.86
C HIS A 52 8.77 10.72 12.27
N ARG A 53 7.92 9.87 12.85
CA ARG A 53 7.40 10.04 14.22
C ARG A 53 8.38 9.61 15.31
N HIS A 54 9.31 8.71 15.01
CA HIS A 54 10.25 8.15 15.96
C HIS A 54 11.68 8.09 15.38
N PRO A 55 12.37 9.24 15.28
CA PRO A 55 13.65 9.33 14.57
C PRO A 55 14.77 8.47 15.14
N CYS A 56 14.73 8.16 16.43
CA CYS A 56 15.79 7.42 17.14
C CYS A 56 15.57 5.90 17.15
N ARG A 57 14.51 5.37 16.52
CA ARG A 57 14.25 3.92 16.49
C ARG A 57 15.19 3.22 15.52
N ASP A 58 15.71 2.07 15.94
CA ASP A 58 16.47 1.18 15.05
C ASP A 58 15.55 0.53 14.00
N ASP A 59 16.17 -0.01 12.94
CA ASP A 59 15.42 -0.58 11.82
C ASP A 59 14.53 -1.75 12.23
N ARG A 60 14.95 -2.56 13.21
CA ARG A 60 14.19 -3.71 13.70
C ARG A 60 12.93 -3.28 14.46
N THR A 61 13.00 -2.18 15.21
CA THR A 61 11.84 -1.62 15.90
C THR A 61 10.89 -0.97 14.90
N VAL A 62 11.41 -0.31 13.86
CA VAL A 62 10.61 0.21 12.75
C VAL A 62 9.88 -0.94 12.04
N GLU A 63 10.58 -2.01 11.70
CA GLU A 63 10.01 -3.19 11.05
C GLU A 63 8.88 -3.82 11.88
N ARG A 64 9.10 -4.05 13.18
CA ARG A 64 8.05 -4.59 14.06
C ARG A 64 6.83 -3.68 14.14
N GLU A 65 7.04 -2.37 14.19
CA GLU A 65 5.95 -1.41 14.21
C GLU A 65 5.17 -1.39 12.89
N VAL A 66 5.86 -1.47 11.75
CA VAL A 66 5.21 -1.61 10.43
C VAL A 66 4.35 -2.89 10.39
N ILE A 67 4.89 -4.02 10.84
CA ILE A 67 4.15 -5.29 10.90
C ILE A 67 2.92 -5.14 11.79
N ARG A 68 3.06 -4.55 13.00
CA ARG A 68 1.94 -4.29 13.91
C ARG A 68 0.82 -3.48 13.25
N LEU A 69 1.19 -2.41 12.53
CA LEU A 69 0.23 -1.56 11.82
C LEU A 69 -0.48 -2.31 10.68
N MET A 70 0.21 -3.23 9.99
CA MET A 70 -0.36 -3.98 8.86
C MET A 70 -1.34 -5.07 9.29
N ILE A 71 -1.01 -5.84 10.34
CA ILE A 71 -1.81 -7.02 10.75
C ILE A 71 -2.75 -6.72 11.93
N GLY A 72 -2.60 -5.55 12.55
CA GLY A 72 -3.36 -5.12 13.73
C GLY A 72 -2.81 -5.71 15.03
N ASP A 73 -3.19 -5.08 16.14
CA ASP A 73 -2.64 -5.41 17.47
C ASP A 73 -2.95 -6.83 17.94
N ASP A 74 -4.13 -7.35 17.61
CA ASP A 74 -4.53 -8.69 18.05
C ASP A 74 -3.74 -9.79 17.37
N LEU A 75 -3.56 -9.71 16.06
CA LEU A 75 -2.76 -10.69 15.32
C LEU A 75 -1.27 -10.52 15.63
N PHE A 76 -0.80 -9.27 15.77
CA PHE A 76 0.56 -8.99 16.19
C PHE A 76 0.87 -9.62 17.54
N ARG A 77 -0.03 -9.48 18.53
CA ARG A 77 0.16 -10.05 19.86
C ARG A 77 0.22 -11.57 19.84
N LYS A 78 -0.60 -12.21 19.02
CA LYS A 78 -0.60 -13.67 18.83
C LYS A 78 0.68 -14.18 18.18
N ALA A 79 1.23 -13.46 17.20
CA ALA A 79 2.41 -13.88 16.44
C ALA A 79 3.74 -13.47 17.09
N TYR A 80 3.81 -12.31 17.74
CA TYR A 80 5.05 -11.67 18.20
C TYR A 80 5.08 -11.35 19.71
N GLY A 81 4.02 -11.62 20.47
CA GLY A 81 3.93 -11.35 21.90
C GLY A 81 3.58 -9.89 22.24
N LYS A 82 3.94 -9.41 23.45
CA LYS A 82 3.72 -8.00 23.82
C LYS A 82 4.44 -7.08 22.84
N GLY A 83 3.75 -6.01 22.42
CA GLY A 83 4.26 -4.96 21.53
C GLY A 83 5.56 -4.35 22.04
N PRO A 84 6.32 -3.62 21.18
CA PRO A 84 7.50 -2.91 21.63
C PRO A 84 7.14 -2.06 22.85
N THR A 85 7.77 -2.34 23.98
CA THR A 85 7.68 -1.53 25.19
C THR A 85 8.27 -0.17 24.86
N THR A 86 7.42 0.83 24.71
CA THR A 86 7.84 2.24 24.74
C THR A 86 8.51 2.50 26.10
N PRO A 87 9.68 3.16 26.14
CA PRO A 87 10.00 4.02 27.28
C PRO A 87 8.99 5.16 27.38
#